data_AF-A0A2S5L9V6-F1
#
_entry.id   AF-A0A2S5L9V6-F1
#
_cell.length_a   1.000
_cell.length_b   1.000
_cell.length_c   1.000
_cell.angle_alpha   90.00
_cell.angle_beta   90.00
_cell.angle_gamma   90.00
#
_symmetry.space_group_name_H-M   'P 1'
#
loop_
_entity.id
_entity.type
_entity.pdbx_description
1 polymer ?
#
loop_
_entity_poly.entity_id
_entity_poly.type
_entity_poly.pdbx_seq_one_letter_code
_entity_poly.pdbx_strand_id
1 'polypeptide(L)'
;MSYPGVNHMNKGNKACKLEIADLTNEQARTWLIANDREAAEFWRTYPDDDLIGAVKDNLNSFGWENQLGEIIVSQPVKTDKIKIKTAELSGTALDWAVAKCEGRTITNDLGGAVWVKGRHEDGRELDGFDSVFKATDWIHGGPIIESGKIELRTKGNYWESVKRLENGGLSQQGKTPLIAAMRCYVACKLGNEVEVPSGVAGDENSPSRSASVRPKP
;
A
#
# COMPACT_ATOMS: atom_id res chain seq x y z
N MET A 1 -33.18 13.89 19.14
CA MET A 1 -31.78 14.34 18.92
C MET A 1 -30.97 13.10 18.62
N SER A 2 -30.57 12.90 17.36
CA SER A 2 -29.75 11.74 16.95
C SER A 2 -28.27 12.08 17.10
N TYR A 3 -27.53 11.31 17.88
CA TYR A 3 -26.09 11.52 18.07
C TYR A 3 -25.29 10.95 16.90
N PRO A 4 -24.25 11.66 16.42
CA PRO A 4 -23.42 11.24 15.30
C PRO A 4 -22.37 10.24 15.80
N GLY A 5 -22.36 9.03 15.28
CA GLY A 5 -21.36 8.03 15.69
C GLY A 5 -21.53 6.67 15.05
N VAL A 6 -22.75 6.30 14.64
CA VAL A 6 -22.97 5.12 13.78
C VAL A 6 -22.65 5.48 12.32
N ASN A 7 -21.44 5.99 12.07
CA ASN A 7 -20.98 6.22 10.72
C ASN A 7 -20.44 4.90 10.17
N HIS A 8 -21.31 4.22 9.40
CA HIS A 8 -20.96 3.41 8.24
C HIS A 8 -19.61 2.68 8.35
N MET A 9 -19.56 1.59 9.11
CA MET A 9 -18.53 0.58 8.88
C MET A 9 -18.61 0.17 7.41
N ASN A 10 -17.50 0.39 6.71
CA ASN A 10 -17.31 0.11 5.30
C ASN A 10 -17.81 -1.31 5.01
N LYS A 11 -18.66 -1.49 3.98
CA LYS A 11 -19.40 -2.74 3.65
C LYS A 11 -18.53 -3.98 3.37
N GLY A 12 -17.20 -3.92 3.60
CA GLY A 12 -16.26 -5.03 3.51
C GLY A 12 -15.69 -5.52 4.85
N ASN A 13 -15.92 -4.84 5.98
CA ASN A 13 -15.33 -5.23 7.26
C ASN A 13 -16.29 -6.11 8.07
N LYS A 14 -15.91 -7.37 8.31
CA LYS A 14 -16.61 -8.24 9.27
C LYS A 14 -16.38 -7.68 10.68
N ALA A 15 -17.42 -7.09 11.25
CA ALA A 15 -17.43 -6.67 12.65
C ALA A 15 -17.49 -7.90 13.55
N CYS A 16 -16.57 -8.01 14.52
CA CYS A 16 -16.60 -9.06 15.54
C CYS A 16 -16.87 -8.41 16.90
N LYS A 17 -17.73 -9.05 17.70
CA LYS A 17 -17.94 -8.71 19.10
C LYS A 17 -16.84 -9.37 19.93
N LEU A 18 -16.14 -8.60 20.73
CA LEU A 18 -15.07 -9.07 21.61
C LEU A 18 -15.25 -8.49 23.02
N GLU A 19 -14.88 -9.26 24.03
CA GLU A 19 -14.73 -8.74 25.38
C GLU A 19 -13.43 -7.92 25.49
N ILE A 20 -13.41 -6.90 26.35
CA ILE A 20 -12.23 -6.02 26.54
C ILE A 20 -11.00 -6.84 26.97
N ALA A 21 -11.22 -7.89 27.76
CA ALA A 21 -10.17 -8.77 28.25
C ALA A 21 -9.52 -9.62 27.14
N ASP A 22 -10.20 -9.81 26.01
CA ASP A 22 -9.74 -10.62 24.89
C ASP A 22 -9.09 -9.79 23.76
N LEU A 23 -8.98 -8.47 23.93
CA LEU A 23 -8.38 -7.59 22.94
C LEU A 23 -6.88 -7.86 22.79
N THR A 24 -6.43 -7.98 21.55
CA THR A 24 -5.01 -7.83 21.22
C THR A 24 -4.61 -6.35 21.19
N ASN A 25 -3.32 -6.05 21.35
CA ASN A 25 -2.81 -4.67 21.23
C ASN A 25 -3.14 -4.04 19.86
N GLU A 26 -3.08 -4.81 18.78
CA GLU A 26 -3.46 -4.36 17.44
C GLU A 26 -4.95 -3.97 17.36
N GLN A 27 -5.83 -4.78 17.97
CA GLN A 27 -7.27 -4.52 18.03
C GLN A 27 -7.58 -3.29 18.89
N ALA A 28 -6.95 -3.17 20.06
CA ALA A 28 -7.09 -2.02 20.95
C ALA A 28 -6.64 -0.73 20.26
N ARG A 29 -5.49 -0.73 19.59
CA ARG A 29 -4.98 0.41 18.82
C ARG A 29 -5.91 0.83 17.70
N THR A 30 -6.38 -0.14 16.92
CA THR A 30 -7.32 0.11 15.82
C THR A 30 -8.61 0.74 16.34
N TRP A 31 -9.12 0.24 17.46
CA TRP A 31 -10.31 0.79 18.10
C TRP A 31 -10.10 2.22 18.59
N LEU A 32 -8.98 2.51 19.28
CA LEU A 32 -8.65 3.86 19.78
C LEU A 32 -8.54 4.87 18.63
N ILE A 33 -7.83 4.54 17.55
CA ILE A 33 -7.71 5.42 16.37
C ILE A 33 -9.08 5.71 15.73
N ALA A 34 -9.98 4.72 15.70
CA ALA A 34 -11.27 4.85 15.07
C ALA A 34 -12.25 5.72 15.89
N ASN A 35 -12.17 5.64 17.22
CA ASN A 35 -13.12 6.29 18.14
C ASN A 35 -12.59 7.62 18.70
N ASP A 36 -11.27 7.79 18.76
CA ASP A 36 -10.61 9.03 19.15
C ASP A 36 -9.82 9.61 17.96
N ARG A 37 -10.58 10.22 17.04
CA ARG A 37 -10.04 10.76 15.79
C ARG A 37 -9.07 11.93 16.00
N GLU A 38 -9.25 12.69 17.08
CA GLU A 38 -8.39 13.84 17.39
C GLU A 38 -7.01 13.38 17.88
N ALA A 39 -6.94 12.27 18.63
CA ALA A 39 -5.68 11.67 19.06
C ALA A 39 -5.21 10.50 18.17
N ALA A 40 -5.72 10.37 16.94
CA ALA A 40 -5.40 9.25 16.06
C ALA A 40 -3.88 9.06 15.82
N GLU A 41 -3.11 10.14 15.69
CA GLU A 41 -1.64 10.07 15.52
C GLU A 41 -0.92 9.67 16.80
N PHE A 42 -1.41 10.14 17.95
CA PHE A 42 -0.92 9.71 19.26
C PHE A 42 -1.14 8.21 19.44
N TRP A 43 -2.34 7.71 19.15
CA TRP A 43 -2.65 6.28 19.23
C TRP A 43 -1.89 5.42 18.23
N ARG A 44 -1.38 5.96 17.11
CA ARG A 44 -0.50 5.19 16.19
C ARG A 44 0.90 4.94 16.74
N THR A 45 1.36 5.79 17.65
CA THR A 45 2.73 5.76 18.19
C THR A 45 2.78 5.41 19.67
N TYR A 46 1.63 5.35 20.35
CA TYR A 46 1.51 4.97 21.76
C TYR A 46 2.14 3.59 22.02
N PRO A 47 2.86 3.35 23.13
CA PRO A 47 3.44 2.05 23.46
C PRO A 47 2.38 0.94 23.57
N ASP A 48 2.74 -0.28 23.18
CA ASP A 48 1.82 -1.44 23.18
C ASP A 48 1.45 -1.93 24.59
N ASP A 49 2.22 -1.56 25.62
CA ASP A 49 2.11 -2.14 26.97
C ASP A 49 0.85 -1.70 27.75
N ASP A 50 0.15 -0.65 27.30
CA ASP A 50 -0.99 -0.06 28.01
C ASP A 50 -2.19 0.29 27.11
N LEU A 51 -2.26 -0.28 25.89
CA LEU A 51 -3.36 0.01 24.98
C LEU A 51 -4.72 -0.48 25.49
N ILE A 52 -4.75 -1.63 26.18
CA ILE A 52 -5.99 -2.17 26.76
C ILE A 52 -6.47 -1.29 27.92
N GLY A 53 -5.55 -0.73 28.71
CA GLY A 53 -5.84 0.25 29.75
C GLY A 53 -6.43 1.53 29.15
N ALA A 54 -5.77 2.06 28.12
CA ALA A 54 -6.24 3.23 27.39
C ALA A 54 -7.65 3.06 26.78
N VAL A 55 -7.97 1.87 26.24
CA VAL A 55 -9.35 1.56 25.78
C VAL A 55 -10.34 1.70 26.94
N LYS A 56 -10.03 1.16 28.13
CA LYS A 56 -10.91 1.25 29.30
C LYS A 56 -11.11 2.70 29.75
N ASP A 57 -10.03 3.47 29.81
CA ASP A 57 -10.08 4.88 30.23
C ASP A 57 -10.90 5.73 29.25
N ASN A 58 -10.73 5.47 27.96
CA ASN A 58 -11.48 6.12 26.89
C ASN A 58 -12.99 5.80 27.01
N LEU A 59 -13.35 4.52 27.20
CA LEU A 59 -14.74 4.09 27.43
C LEU A 59 -15.35 4.74 28.68
N ASN A 60 -14.58 4.83 29.77
CA ASN A 60 -15.01 5.49 31.01
C ASN A 60 -15.26 6.99 30.78
N SER A 61 -14.36 7.67 30.05
CA SER A 61 -14.51 9.08 29.70
C SER A 61 -15.75 9.37 28.84
N PHE A 62 -16.24 8.39 28.08
CA PHE A 62 -17.48 8.49 27.28
C PHE A 62 -18.76 8.14 28.06
N GLY A 63 -18.66 7.86 29.37
CA GLY A 63 -19.82 7.56 30.23
C GLY A 63 -20.43 6.18 29.98
N TRP A 64 -19.67 5.23 29.45
CA TRP A 64 -20.12 3.86 29.15
C TRP A 64 -19.92 2.87 30.31
N GLU A 65 -19.81 3.38 31.54
CA GLU A 65 -19.54 2.62 32.77
C GLU A 65 -20.50 1.43 33.03
N ASN A 66 -21.65 1.38 32.35
CA ASN A 66 -22.69 0.36 32.54
C ASN A 66 -22.87 -0.62 31.37
N GLN A 67 -22.03 -0.61 30.32
CA GLN A 67 -22.03 -1.64 29.28
C GLN A 67 -20.79 -2.53 29.39
N LEU A 68 -20.78 -3.35 30.43
CA LEU A 68 -19.93 -4.54 30.46
C LEU A 68 -20.34 -5.47 29.31
N GLY A 69 -19.47 -5.61 28.31
CA GLY A 69 -19.32 -6.91 27.68
C GLY A 69 -18.88 -6.95 26.22
N GLU A 70 -19.17 -5.94 25.40
CA GLU A 70 -18.99 -6.14 23.95
C GLU A 70 -18.45 -4.88 23.26
N ILE A 71 -17.16 -4.89 22.93
CA ILE A 71 -16.59 -3.94 21.98
C ILE A 71 -16.76 -4.52 20.57
N ILE A 72 -17.34 -3.73 19.67
CA ILE A 72 -17.31 -4.05 18.24
C ILE A 72 -15.98 -3.58 17.70
N VAL A 73 -15.06 -4.53 17.51
CA VAL A 73 -13.80 -4.25 16.83
C VAL A 73 -13.97 -4.66 15.38
N SER A 74 -13.69 -3.74 14.45
CA SER A 74 -13.42 -4.15 13.09
C SER A 74 -12.13 -4.96 13.13
N GLN A 75 -12.18 -6.24 12.75
CA GLN A 75 -10.94 -7.01 12.62
C GLN A 75 -9.95 -6.19 11.79
N PRO A 76 -8.68 -6.05 12.21
CA PRO A 76 -7.67 -5.48 11.34
C PRO A 76 -7.77 -6.26 10.04
N VAL A 77 -7.92 -5.55 8.92
CA VAL A 77 -7.94 -6.19 7.61
C VAL A 77 -6.62 -6.94 7.53
N LYS A 78 -6.65 -8.26 7.70
CA LYS A 78 -5.54 -9.11 7.29
C LYS A 78 -5.35 -8.78 5.82
N THR A 79 -4.38 -7.95 5.51
CA THR A 79 -3.91 -7.82 4.15
C THR A 79 -3.21 -9.14 3.88
N ASP A 80 -3.97 -10.15 3.49
CA ASP A 80 -3.43 -11.44 3.10
C ASP A 80 -2.35 -11.15 2.06
N LYS A 81 -1.09 -11.40 2.39
CA LYS A 81 0.01 -11.20 1.45
C LYS A 81 0.10 -12.44 0.61
N ILE A 82 0.18 -12.26 -0.70
CA ILE A 82 0.43 -13.35 -1.63
C ILE A 82 1.85 -13.23 -2.16
N LYS A 83 2.50 -14.38 -2.35
CA LYS A 83 3.84 -14.46 -2.92
C LYS A 83 3.70 -14.56 -4.44
N ILE A 84 4.22 -13.57 -5.17
CA ILE A 84 4.16 -13.52 -6.63
C ILE A 84 5.59 -13.54 -7.17
N LYS A 85 5.83 -14.24 -8.27
CA LYS A 85 7.12 -14.16 -8.97
C LYS A 85 7.30 -12.77 -9.57
N THR A 86 8.47 -12.19 -9.47
CA THR A 86 8.77 -10.86 -10.02
C THR A 86 8.54 -10.80 -11.53
N ALA A 87 8.77 -11.91 -12.24
CA ALA A 87 8.51 -12.05 -13.67
C ALA A 87 7.00 -12.00 -14.04
N GLU A 88 6.11 -12.19 -13.08
CA GLU A 88 4.64 -12.19 -13.26
C GLU A 88 4.01 -10.87 -12.82
N LEU A 89 4.73 -10.00 -12.09
CA LEU A 89 4.22 -8.71 -11.64
C LEU A 89 3.72 -7.85 -12.81
N SER A 90 2.51 -7.33 -12.69
CA SER A 90 1.89 -6.44 -13.67
C SER A 90 0.89 -5.49 -12.99
N GLY A 91 0.46 -4.46 -13.70
CA GLY A 91 -0.52 -3.48 -13.20
C GLY A 91 -0.15 -2.91 -11.83
N THR A 92 -1.14 -2.78 -10.96
CA THR A 92 -0.98 -2.24 -9.60
C THR A 92 0.02 -3.03 -8.75
N ALA A 93 0.11 -4.35 -8.92
CA ALA A 93 1.10 -5.16 -8.19
C ALA A 93 2.54 -4.77 -8.55
N LEU A 94 2.80 -4.45 -9.83
CA LEU A 94 4.10 -3.95 -10.27
C LEU A 94 4.35 -2.53 -9.74
N ASP A 95 3.35 -1.66 -9.83
CA ASP A 95 3.41 -0.29 -9.30
C ASP A 95 3.75 -0.29 -7.80
N TRP A 96 3.10 -1.18 -7.03
CA TRP A 96 3.31 -1.36 -5.61
C TRP A 96 4.72 -1.85 -5.31
N ALA A 97 5.19 -2.87 -6.05
CA ALA A 97 6.52 -3.43 -5.85
C ALA A 97 7.63 -2.42 -6.13
N VAL A 98 7.48 -1.61 -7.19
CA VAL A 98 8.45 -0.55 -7.51
C VAL A 98 8.42 0.56 -6.46
N ALA A 99 7.23 1.01 -6.04
CA ALA A 99 7.11 2.03 -4.99
C ALA A 99 7.75 1.57 -3.68
N LYS A 100 7.60 0.28 -3.33
CA LYS A 100 8.28 -0.33 -2.18
C LYS A 100 9.80 -0.30 -2.32
N CYS A 101 10.34 -0.58 -3.52
CA CYS A 101 11.79 -0.51 -3.77
C CYS A 101 12.35 0.91 -3.61
N GLU A 102 11.54 1.92 -3.92
CA GLU A 102 11.86 3.34 -3.77
C GLU A 102 11.69 3.86 -2.33
N GLY A 103 11.26 3.01 -1.39
CA GLY A 103 11.03 3.40 0.01
C GLY A 103 9.83 4.33 0.19
N ARG A 104 8.86 4.31 -0.73
CA ARG A 104 7.68 5.18 -0.69
C ARG A 104 6.63 4.61 0.27
N THR A 105 5.98 5.46 1.05
CA THR A 105 4.84 5.07 1.91
C THR A 105 3.63 4.82 1.03
N ILE A 106 3.16 3.57 1.02
CA ILE A 106 2.03 3.13 0.20
C ILE A 106 0.80 3.04 1.11
N THR A 107 -0.24 3.84 0.83
CA THR A 107 -1.54 3.63 1.44
C THR A 107 -2.52 3.10 0.40
N ASN A 108 -3.30 2.09 0.78
CA ASN A 108 -4.22 1.37 -0.11
C ASN A 108 -5.65 1.93 0.01
N ASP A 109 -5.79 3.18 0.45
CA ASP A 109 -7.04 3.70 0.99
C ASP A 109 -8.08 3.99 -0.11
N LEU A 110 -7.68 3.98 -1.38
CA LEU A 110 -8.50 4.34 -2.54
C LEU A 110 -8.25 3.40 -3.73
N GLY A 111 -8.85 2.21 -3.69
CA GLY A 111 -9.27 1.47 -4.89
C GLY A 111 -8.17 1.12 -5.92
N GLY A 112 -7.04 0.59 -5.48
CA GLY A 112 -6.04 0.02 -6.40
C GLY A 112 -5.07 1.01 -7.03
N ALA A 113 -5.00 2.26 -6.53
CA ALA A 113 -3.96 3.21 -6.89
C ALA A 113 -2.85 3.26 -5.82
N VAL A 114 -1.59 3.20 -6.26
CA VAL A 114 -0.42 3.42 -5.39
C VAL A 114 -0.20 4.92 -5.27
N TRP A 115 -0.58 5.47 -4.12
CA TRP A 115 -0.32 6.87 -3.81
C TRP A 115 1.07 7.02 -3.20
N VAL A 116 1.80 8.00 -3.69
CA VAL A 116 3.15 8.30 -3.21
C VAL A 116 3.10 9.61 -2.43
N LYS A 117 3.58 9.58 -1.18
CA LYS A 117 3.98 10.81 -0.49
C LYS A 117 5.22 11.37 -1.17
N GLY A 118 5.14 12.61 -1.65
CA GLY A 118 6.28 13.28 -2.24
C GLY A 118 7.41 13.46 -1.23
N ARG A 119 8.64 13.65 -1.71
CA ARG A 119 9.81 14.02 -0.89
C ARG A 119 10.42 15.29 -1.46
N HIS A 120 10.69 16.27 -0.60
CA HIS A 120 11.47 17.45 -0.97
C HIS A 120 12.92 17.05 -1.33
N GLU A 121 13.59 17.87 -2.13
CA GLU A 121 15.01 17.69 -2.50
C GLU A 121 15.95 17.63 -1.27
N ASP A 122 15.55 18.25 -0.16
CA ASP A 122 16.27 18.24 1.12
C ASP A 122 15.97 17.04 2.01
N GLY A 123 15.16 16.10 1.50
CA GLY A 123 14.84 14.85 2.19
C GLY A 123 13.66 14.93 3.14
N ARG A 124 13.00 16.09 3.30
CA ARG A 124 11.75 16.22 4.08
C ARG A 124 10.57 15.58 3.35
N GLU A 125 9.68 14.94 4.12
CA GLU A 125 8.42 14.41 3.59
C GLU A 125 7.48 15.57 3.24
N LEU A 126 6.76 15.47 2.12
CA LEU A 126 5.71 16.41 1.76
C LEU A 126 4.40 16.05 2.47
N ASP A 127 3.72 17.05 3.04
CA ASP A 127 2.37 16.93 3.58
C ASP A 127 1.36 16.85 2.42
N GLY A 128 1.27 15.68 1.79
CA GLY A 128 0.33 15.42 0.70
C GLY A 128 0.58 14.10 -0.03
N PHE A 129 -0.48 13.55 -0.63
CA PHE A 129 -0.36 12.47 -1.64
C PHE A 129 -0.21 13.12 -3.00
N ASP A 130 1.00 13.08 -3.56
CA ASP A 130 1.35 14.02 -4.62
C ASP A 130 1.20 13.43 -6.02
N SER A 131 1.04 12.12 -6.17
CA SER A 131 0.81 11.53 -7.49
C SER A 131 0.40 10.06 -7.43
N VAL A 132 -0.36 9.64 -8.45
CA VAL A 132 -0.57 8.23 -8.79
C VAL A 132 0.72 7.73 -9.44
N PHE A 133 1.43 6.81 -8.78
CA PHE A 133 2.61 6.18 -9.36
C PHE A 133 2.21 5.10 -10.36
N LYS A 134 2.86 5.11 -11.53
CA LYS A 134 2.71 4.08 -12.55
C LYS A 134 4.08 3.67 -13.06
N ALA A 135 4.42 2.41 -12.89
CA ALA A 135 5.60 1.75 -13.43
C ALA A 135 5.64 1.77 -14.97
N THR A 136 4.50 2.04 -15.59
CA THR A 136 4.33 2.16 -17.05
C THR A 136 4.44 3.60 -17.57
N ASP A 137 4.73 4.57 -16.71
CA ASP A 137 4.99 5.96 -17.10
C ASP A 137 6.51 6.24 -17.16
N TRP A 138 6.96 6.87 -18.24
CA TRP A 138 8.37 7.23 -18.44
C TRP A 138 8.85 8.30 -17.47
N ILE A 139 7.96 9.17 -16.97
CA ILE A 139 8.33 10.17 -15.96
C ILE A 139 8.88 9.49 -14.71
N HIS A 140 8.33 8.33 -14.34
CA HIS A 140 8.80 7.53 -13.22
C HIS A 140 9.90 6.54 -13.63
N GLY A 141 9.74 5.90 -14.80
CA GLY A 141 10.60 4.81 -15.20
C GLY A 141 11.97 5.23 -15.74
N GLY A 142 12.05 6.38 -16.41
CA GLY A 142 13.30 6.91 -16.99
C GLY A 142 14.41 7.08 -15.94
N PRO A 143 14.17 7.84 -14.86
CA PRO A 143 15.16 8.02 -13.79
C PRO A 143 15.60 6.71 -13.13
N ILE A 144 14.69 5.75 -12.96
CA ILE A 144 15.00 4.41 -12.41
C ILE A 144 15.90 3.61 -13.35
N ILE A 145 15.63 3.65 -14.66
CA ILE A 145 16.43 2.96 -15.68
C ILE A 145 17.85 3.53 -15.72
N GLU A 146 17.97 4.87 -15.73
CA GLU A 146 19.25 5.57 -15.78
C GLU A 146 20.09 5.32 -14.53
N SER A 147 19.53 5.59 -13.35
CA SER A 147 20.22 5.36 -12.07
C SER A 147 20.51 3.88 -11.82
N GLY A 148 19.61 3.00 -12.26
CA GLY A 148 19.74 1.56 -12.15
C GLY A 148 20.70 0.93 -13.17
N LYS A 149 21.20 1.70 -14.15
CA LYS A 149 21.99 1.22 -15.30
C LYS A 149 21.36 -0.01 -15.97
N ILE A 150 20.05 0.06 -16.21
CA ILE A 150 19.27 -1.05 -16.79
C ILE A 150 19.34 -0.94 -18.32
N GLU A 151 19.90 -1.96 -18.96
CA GLU A 151 19.90 -2.06 -20.43
C GLU A 151 18.54 -2.53 -20.92
N LEU A 152 18.01 -1.88 -21.97
CA LEU A 152 16.80 -2.30 -22.66
C LEU A 152 17.14 -2.94 -24.00
N ARG A 153 16.61 -4.12 -24.27
CA ARG A 153 16.84 -4.90 -25.50
C ARG A 153 15.51 -5.35 -26.08
N THR A 154 15.40 -5.29 -27.39
CA THR A 154 14.29 -5.90 -28.12
C THR A 154 14.62 -7.35 -28.44
N LYS A 155 13.67 -8.25 -28.21
CA LYS A 155 13.81 -9.69 -28.48
C LYS A 155 12.55 -10.18 -29.19
N GLY A 156 12.54 -10.10 -30.52
CA GLY A 156 11.41 -10.54 -31.34
C GLY A 156 10.12 -9.84 -30.93
N ASN A 157 9.22 -10.57 -30.26
CA ASN A 157 7.91 -10.10 -29.82
C ASN A 157 7.85 -9.62 -28.36
N TYR A 158 8.97 -9.54 -27.63
CA TYR A 158 9.02 -9.05 -26.26
C TYR A 158 10.21 -8.12 -26.01
N TRP A 159 10.16 -7.44 -24.87
CA TRP A 159 11.25 -6.63 -24.35
C TRP A 159 12.00 -7.39 -23.27
N GLU A 160 13.32 -7.36 -23.37
CA GLU A 160 14.23 -7.86 -22.36
C GLU A 160 14.94 -6.67 -21.72
N SER A 161 15.06 -6.71 -20.40
CA SER A 161 15.86 -5.77 -19.64
C SER A 161 16.99 -6.54 -18.97
N VAL A 162 18.19 -5.96 -18.92
CA VAL A 162 19.36 -6.58 -18.34
C VAL A 162 20.06 -5.60 -17.42
N LYS A 163 20.34 -6.01 -16.19
CA LYS A 163 21.25 -5.30 -15.30
C LYS A 163 22.49 -6.15 -15.05
N ARG A 164 23.66 -5.56 -15.28
CA ARG A 164 24.95 -6.18 -14.95
C ARG A 164 25.21 -6.00 -13.46
N LEU A 165 25.52 -7.10 -12.77
CA LEU A 165 25.89 -7.17 -11.37
C LEU A 165 27.31 -7.75 -11.27
N GLU A 166 27.97 -7.56 -10.13
CA GLU A 166 29.34 -8.06 -9.93
C GLU A 166 29.44 -9.58 -10.08
N ASN A 167 28.39 -10.31 -9.69
CA ASN A 167 28.34 -11.78 -9.70
C ASN A 167 27.51 -12.37 -10.86
N GLY A 168 27.19 -11.59 -11.89
CA GLY A 168 26.41 -12.07 -13.05
C GLY A 168 25.51 -11.01 -13.67
N GLY A 169 24.53 -11.44 -14.48
CA GLY A 169 23.52 -10.56 -15.04
C GLY A 169 22.12 -10.97 -14.56
N LEU A 170 21.30 -10.00 -14.19
CA LEU A 170 19.87 -10.22 -14.00
C LEU A 170 19.14 -9.81 -15.28
N SER A 171 18.29 -10.68 -15.79
CA SER A 171 17.42 -10.37 -16.93
C SER A 171 15.95 -10.54 -16.57
N GLN A 172 15.11 -9.60 -17.00
CA GLN A 172 13.66 -9.71 -16.89
C GLN A 172 12.97 -9.35 -18.20
N GLN A 173 11.82 -9.98 -18.43
CA GLN A 173 11.04 -9.82 -19.66
C GLN A 173 9.73 -9.07 -19.42
N GLY A 174 9.24 -8.39 -20.45
CA GLY A 174 7.98 -7.66 -20.41
C GLY A 174 7.38 -7.40 -21.78
N LYS A 175 6.08 -7.10 -21.81
CA LYS A 175 5.36 -6.69 -23.03
C LYS A 175 5.76 -5.29 -23.50
N THR A 176 6.27 -4.45 -22.61
CA THR A 176 6.77 -3.09 -22.88
C THR A 176 8.17 -2.93 -22.28
N PRO A 177 8.99 -1.99 -22.78
CA PRO A 177 10.32 -1.75 -22.23
C PRO A 177 10.26 -1.39 -20.75
N LEU A 178 9.28 -0.58 -20.34
CA LEU A 178 9.08 -0.18 -18.96
C LEU A 178 8.71 -1.37 -18.06
N ILE A 179 7.79 -2.24 -18.47
CA ILE A 179 7.45 -3.42 -17.67
C ILE A 179 8.68 -4.31 -17.48
N ALA A 180 9.47 -4.54 -18.53
CA ALA A 180 10.71 -5.30 -18.43
C ALA A 180 11.67 -4.64 -17.42
N ALA A 181 11.97 -3.35 -17.61
CA ALA A 181 12.87 -2.60 -16.75
C ALA A 181 12.43 -2.59 -15.28
N MET A 182 11.15 -2.35 -15.01
CA MET A 182 10.62 -2.30 -13.64
C MET A 182 10.68 -3.66 -12.95
N ARG A 183 10.42 -4.76 -13.68
CA ARG A 183 10.63 -6.11 -13.15
C ARG A 183 12.10 -6.37 -12.84
N CYS A 184 13.02 -5.94 -13.70
CA CYS A 184 14.46 -6.05 -13.46
C CYS A 184 14.86 -5.28 -12.20
N TYR A 185 14.37 -4.04 -12.08
CA TYR A 185 14.59 -3.21 -10.91
C TYR A 185 14.10 -3.87 -9.62
N VAL A 186 12.86 -4.36 -9.61
CA VAL A 186 12.27 -5.08 -8.47
C VAL A 186 13.08 -6.33 -8.15
N ALA A 187 13.48 -7.12 -9.15
CA ALA A 187 14.25 -8.33 -8.89
C ALA A 187 15.66 -8.05 -8.37
N CYS A 188 16.27 -6.91 -8.72
CA CYS A 188 17.53 -6.48 -8.11
C CYS A 188 17.40 -6.10 -6.63
N LYS A 189 16.23 -5.61 -6.20
CA LYS A 189 16.01 -5.06 -4.86
C LYS A 189 15.36 -6.05 -3.91
N LEU A 190 14.37 -6.80 -4.39
CA LEU A 190 13.52 -7.71 -3.61
C LEU A 190 13.71 -9.18 -3.98
N GLY A 191 14.43 -9.47 -5.07
CA GLY A 191 14.65 -10.84 -5.56
C GLY A 191 13.57 -11.35 -6.51
N ASN A 192 13.58 -12.66 -6.76
CA ASN A 192 12.72 -13.29 -7.78
C ASN A 192 11.27 -13.48 -7.36
N GLU A 193 10.96 -13.28 -6.08
CA GLU A 193 9.61 -13.42 -5.52
C GLU A 193 9.34 -12.27 -4.56
N VAL A 194 8.13 -11.71 -4.63
CA VAL A 194 7.70 -10.55 -3.83
C VAL A 194 6.41 -10.89 -3.12
N GLU A 195 6.35 -10.56 -1.82
CA GLU A 195 5.12 -10.57 -1.05
C GLU A 195 4.35 -9.27 -1.28
N VAL A 196 3.20 -9.40 -1.95
CA VAL A 196 2.32 -8.30 -2.34
C VAL A 196 0.98 -8.45 -1.62
N PRO A 197 0.33 -7.37 -1.14
CA PRO A 197 -1.02 -7.45 -0.58
C PRO A 197 -2.03 -8.00 -1.59
N SER A 198 -2.89 -8.92 -1.17
CA SER A 198 -3.92 -9.56 -2.02
C SER A 198 -4.81 -8.55 -2.74
N GLY A 199 -5.11 -7.42 -2.09
CA GLY A 199 -5.92 -6.35 -2.65
C GLY A 199 -5.35 -5.66 -3.88
N VAL A 200 -4.04 -5.79 -4.17
CA VAL A 200 -3.41 -5.20 -5.38
C VAL A 200 -2.93 -6.25 -6.38
N ALA A 201 -3.10 -7.53 -6.09
CA ALA A 201 -2.66 -8.62 -6.93
C ALA A 201 -3.62 -8.96 -8.09
N GLY A 202 -4.88 -8.50 -8.02
CA GLY A 202 -5.96 -8.88 -8.95
C GLY A 202 -6.47 -7.79 -9.89
N ASP A 203 -5.92 -6.58 -9.87
CA ASP A 203 -6.42 -5.46 -10.68
C ASP A 203 -5.77 -5.45 -12.09
N GLU A 204 -6.09 -6.45 -12.89
CA GLU A 204 -5.80 -6.48 -14.32
C GLU A 204 -6.86 -5.71 -15.15
N ASN A 205 -7.82 -5.02 -14.52
CA ASN A 205 -8.94 -4.42 -15.26
C ASN A 205 -9.57 -3.14 -14.67
N SER A 206 -8.76 -2.17 -14.23
CA SER A 206 -9.26 -0.80 -13.95
C SER A 206 -9.09 0.08 -15.20
N PRO A 207 -10.17 0.51 -15.87
CA PRO A 207 -10.10 1.24 -17.13
C PRO A 207 -9.44 2.61 -16.93
N SER A 208 -8.46 2.88 -17.79
CA SER A 208 -7.81 4.18 -17.96
C SER A 208 -8.84 5.31 -18.09
N ARG A 209 -9.12 6.04 -17.01
CA ARG A 209 -9.75 7.36 -17.09
C ARG A 209 -8.69 8.40 -17.49
N SER A 210 -8.37 8.41 -18.78
CA SER A 210 -7.88 9.61 -19.47
C SER A 210 -8.16 9.45 -20.96
N ALA A 211 -9.42 9.59 -21.35
CA ALA A 211 -9.78 9.91 -22.72
C ALA A 211 -9.33 11.34 -23.01
N SER A 212 -8.07 11.52 -23.43
CA SER A 212 -7.69 12.67 -24.24
C SER A 212 -7.89 12.25 -25.68
N VAL A 213 -9.07 12.59 -26.21
CA VAL A 213 -9.37 12.51 -27.63
C VAL A 213 -8.40 13.46 -28.35
N ARG A 214 -7.40 12.92 -29.05
CA ARG A 214 -6.72 13.69 -30.11
C ARG A 214 -7.65 13.71 -31.32
N PRO A 215 -7.94 14.87 -31.92
CA PRO A 215 -8.50 14.87 -33.26
C PRO A 215 -7.45 14.29 -34.23
N LYS A 216 -7.88 13.34 -35.06
CA LYS A 216 -7.08 12.79 -36.17
C LYS A 216 -6.86 13.89 -37.23
N PRO A 217 -5.76 13.79 -38.01
CA PRO A 217 -5.29 14.83 -38.92
C PRO A 217 -6.29 15.23 -39.99
#